data_AF-A0A497MG93-F1
#
_entry.id   AF-A0A497MG93-F1
#
_cell.length_a   1.000
_cell.length_b   1.000
_cell.length_c   1.000
_cell.angle_alpha   90.00
_cell.angle_beta   90.00
_cell.angle_gamma   90.00
#
_symmetry.space_group_name_H-M   'P 1'
#
loop_
_entity.id
_entity.type
_entity.pdbx_description
1 polymer ?
#
loop_
_entity_poly.entity_id
_entity_poly.type
_entity_poly.pdbx_seq_one_letter_code
_entity_poly.pdbx_strand_id
1 'polypeptide(L)'
;MDMSIEGLLGAPVIAFVASLVIAGILYAIGGSIAPKPKSSSKAKYQPYACGQEVPPERVPMTIWLYKFAMAFVVVDVVSFLFILSMGTPLVTPLRELILIYGMLLLIALVALIRR
;
A
#
# COMPACT_ATOMS: atom_id res chain seq x y z
N MET A 1 35.70 1.15 8.92
CA MET A 1 34.43 1.70 8.42
C MET A 1 33.45 1.62 9.58
N ASP A 2 33.44 2.67 10.40
CA ASP A 2 32.54 2.75 11.54
C ASP A 2 31.13 2.99 11.00
N MET A 3 30.32 1.94 10.98
CA MET A 3 28.94 2.03 10.55
C MET A 3 28.15 2.74 11.65
N SER A 4 27.96 4.06 11.47
CA SER A 4 27.13 4.89 12.36
C SER A 4 25.74 4.25 12.53
N ILE A 5 25.18 4.34 13.74
CA ILE A 5 23.83 3.84 14.06
C ILE A 5 22.78 4.44 13.11
N GLU A 6 22.97 5.70 12.70
CA GLU A 6 22.08 6.35 11.72
C GLU A 6 22.20 5.71 10.34
N GLY A 7 23.40 5.31 9.93
CA GLY A 7 23.62 4.59 8.67
C GLY A 7 23.04 3.18 8.69
N LEU A 8 23.10 2.51 9.85
CA LEU A 8 22.52 1.18 10.03
C LEU A 8 20.98 1.22 10.01
N LEU A 9 20.38 2.17 10.72
CA LEU A 9 18.92 2.38 10.73
C LEU A 9 18.41 2.96 9.40
N GLY A 10 19.25 3.67 8.66
CA GLY A 10 18.94 4.19 7.33
C GLY A 10 18.87 3.12 6.23
N ALA A 11 19.39 1.91 6.47
CA ALA A 11 19.32 0.83 5.50
C ALA A 11 17.87 0.31 5.37
N PRO A 12 17.25 0.32 4.17
CA PRO A 12 15.82 0.03 4.00
C PRO A 12 15.38 -1.33 4.56
N VAL A 13 16.21 -2.37 4.38
CA VAL A 13 15.93 -3.72 4.90
C VAL A 13 15.93 -3.74 6.42
N ILE A 14 16.89 -3.05 7.04
CA ILE A 14 17.02 -3.00 8.50
C ILE A 14 15.87 -2.21 9.10
N ALA A 15 15.52 -1.06 8.51
CA ALA A 15 14.36 -0.27 8.92
C ALA A 15 13.05 -1.08 8.80
N PHE A 16 12.86 -1.81 7.71
CA PHE A 16 11.70 -2.68 7.51
C PHE A 16 11.61 -3.77 8.58
N VAL A 17 12.70 -4.53 8.79
CA VAL A 17 12.73 -5.59 9.80
C VAL A 17 12.52 -5.02 11.21
N ALA A 18 13.18 -3.91 11.55
CA ALA A 18 13.02 -3.25 12.83
C ALA A 18 11.56 -2.81 13.05
N SER A 19 10.90 -2.26 12.03
CA SER A 19 9.49 -1.85 12.13
C SER A 19 8.55 -3.02 12.42
N LEU A 20 8.76 -4.17 11.77
CA LEU A 20 7.98 -5.39 12.02
C LEU A 20 8.21 -5.95 13.42
N VAL A 21 9.47 -5.96 13.87
CA VAL A 21 9.84 -6.41 15.23
C VAL A 21 9.18 -5.52 16.27
N ILE A 22 9.28 -4.19 16.13
CA ILE A 22 8.66 -3.24 17.04
C ILE A 22 7.13 -3.42 17.06
N ALA A 23 6.50 -3.50 15.89
CA ALA A 23 5.05 -3.73 15.78
C ALA A 23 4.64 -5.06 16.46
N GLY A 24 5.41 -6.13 16.27
CA GLY A 24 5.19 -7.42 16.90
C GLY A 24 5.32 -7.37 18.43
N ILE A 25 6.34 -6.67 18.94
CA ILE A 25 6.53 -6.45 20.38
C ILE A 25 5.34 -5.69 20.96
N LEU A 26 4.93 -4.60 20.34
CA LEU A 26 3.78 -3.80 20.78
C LEU A 26 2.49 -4.62 20.78
N TYR A 27 2.28 -5.44 19.74
CA TYR A 27 1.13 -6.34 19.66
C TYR A 27 1.14 -7.40 20.77
N ALA A 28 2.29 -8.01 21.04
CA ALA A 28 2.43 -9.02 22.09
C ALA A 28 2.25 -8.43 23.50
N ILE A 29 2.86 -7.28 23.77
CA ILE A 29 2.69 -6.55 25.03
C ILE A 29 1.23 -6.12 25.20
N GLY A 30 0.63 -5.53 24.17
CA GLY A 30 -0.78 -5.12 24.17
C GLY A 30 -1.72 -6.29 24.45
N GLY A 31 -1.52 -7.43 23.79
CA GLY A 31 -2.29 -8.65 24.03
C GLY A 31 -2.09 -9.27 25.42
N SER A 32 -0.90 -9.09 26.02
CA SER A 32 -0.58 -9.57 27.36
C SER A 32 -1.21 -8.73 28.47
N ILE A 33 -1.18 -7.40 28.33
CA ILE A 33 -1.70 -6.44 29.31
C ILE A 33 -3.22 -6.29 29.21
N ALA A 34 -3.80 -6.50 28.01
CA ALA A 34 -5.23 -6.31 27.80
C ALA A 34 -6.08 -7.23 28.69
N PRO A 35 -7.18 -6.72 29.28
CA PRO A 35 -8.15 -7.53 29.99
C PRO A 35 -8.70 -8.65 29.09
N LYS A 36 -8.44 -9.90 29.47
CA LYS A 36 -8.96 -11.05 28.74
C LYS A 36 -10.49 -11.10 28.92
N PRO A 37 -11.27 -11.28 27.84
CA PRO A 37 -12.71 -11.40 27.97
C PRO A 37 -13.07 -12.57 28.89
N LYS A 38 -13.90 -12.32 29.90
CA LYS A 38 -14.62 -13.39 30.59
C LYS A 38 -15.57 -14.04 29.57
N SER A 39 -15.24 -15.27 29.20
CA SER A 39 -15.99 -16.26 28.41
C SER A 39 -17.32 -15.87 27.73
N SER A 40 -17.42 -16.22 26.44
CA SER A 40 -18.63 -16.67 25.70
C SER A 40 -19.75 -15.69 25.35
N SER A 41 -19.69 -14.41 25.70
CA SER A 41 -20.70 -13.47 25.20
C SER A 41 -20.58 -13.37 23.67
N LYS A 42 -21.48 -14.05 22.95
CA LYS A 42 -21.59 -13.97 21.48
C LYS A 42 -21.68 -12.52 21.03
N ALA A 43 -22.32 -11.66 21.83
CA ALA A 43 -22.46 -10.24 21.57
C ALA A 43 -21.11 -9.48 21.45
N LYS A 44 -20.04 -9.90 22.15
CA LYS A 44 -18.72 -9.24 22.00
C LYS A 44 -18.13 -9.43 20.60
N TYR A 45 -18.46 -10.55 19.95
CA TYR A 45 -17.93 -10.92 18.64
C TYR A 45 -18.93 -10.68 17.51
N GLN A 46 -20.12 -10.16 17.82
CA GLN A 46 -21.11 -9.77 16.80
C GLN A 46 -20.67 -8.47 16.11
N PRO A 47 -20.97 -8.31 14.80
CA PRO A 47 -20.73 -7.06 14.10
C PRO A 47 -21.42 -5.87 14.79
N TYR A 48 -20.79 -4.70 14.74
CA TYR A 48 -21.41 -3.49 15.26
C TYR A 48 -22.56 -3.06 14.34
N ALA A 49 -23.77 -3.10 14.86
CA ALA A 49 -24.98 -2.60 14.20
C ALA A 49 -25.91 -1.93 15.20
N CYS A 50 -25.41 -0.97 15.97
CA CYS A 50 -26.18 -0.26 17.00
C CYS A 50 -26.87 -1.20 18.02
N GLY A 51 -26.26 -2.36 18.31
CA GLY A 51 -26.81 -3.39 19.20
C GLY A 51 -27.86 -4.31 18.56
N GLN A 52 -28.11 -4.19 17.26
CA GLN A 52 -28.99 -5.09 16.51
C GLN A 52 -28.24 -6.34 16.07
N GLU A 53 -28.90 -7.49 16.16
CA GLU A 53 -28.38 -8.74 15.63
C GLU A 53 -28.60 -8.79 14.11
N VAL A 54 -27.67 -8.18 13.35
CA VAL A 54 -27.68 -8.26 11.90
C VAL A 54 -26.82 -9.43 11.42
N PRO A 55 -27.27 -10.18 10.40
CA PRO A 55 -26.42 -11.19 9.78
C PRO A 55 -25.19 -10.52 9.15
N PRO A 56 -24.00 -11.14 9.21
CA PRO A 56 -22.83 -10.64 8.54
C PRO A 56 -23.01 -10.78 7.02
N GLU A 57 -23.46 -9.72 6.37
CA GLU A 57 -23.68 -9.69 4.92
C GLU A 57 -22.60 -8.86 4.23
N ARG A 58 -22.02 -9.41 3.16
CA ARG A 58 -21.12 -8.66 2.29
C ARG A 58 -21.96 -7.87 1.30
N VAL A 59 -22.32 -6.66 1.68
CA VAL A 59 -23.03 -5.75 0.78
C VAL A 59 -22.08 -5.29 -0.36
N PRO A 60 -22.54 -5.30 -1.62
CA PRO A 60 -21.77 -4.72 -2.71
C PRO A 60 -21.63 -3.21 -2.46
N MET A 61 -20.41 -2.78 -2.14
CA MET A 61 -20.10 -1.37 -1.94
C MET A 61 -19.76 -0.73 -3.28
N THR A 62 -20.40 0.39 -3.60
CA THR A 62 -19.97 1.23 -4.72
C THR A 62 -18.61 1.85 -4.39
N ILE A 63 -17.58 1.50 -5.15
CA ILE A 63 -16.24 2.07 -4.99
C ILE A 63 -16.21 3.41 -5.74
N TRP A 64 -16.54 4.50 -5.04
CA TRP A 64 -16.52 5.85 -5.61
C TRP A 64 -15.16 6.25 -6.20
N LEU A 65 -14.07 5.73 -5.63
CA LEU A 65 -12.70 6.02 -6.05
C LEU A 65 -12.15 4.99 -7.07
N TYR A 66 -13.00 4.18 -7.70
CA TYR A 66 -12.52 3.16 -8.65
C TYR A 66 -11.71 3.77 -9.81
N LYS A 67 -12.21 4.88 -10.39
CA LYS A 67 -11.50 5.61 -11.45
C LYS A 67 -10.14 6.14 -10.97
N PHE A 68 -10.08 6.62 -9.73
CA PHE A 68 -8.86 7.10 -9.12
C PHE A 68 -7.85 5.96 -8.89
N ALA A 69 -8.29 4.82 -8.37
CA ALA A 69 -7.44 3.65 -8.17
C ALA A 69 -6.84 3.15 -9.50
N MET A 70 -7.64 3.10 -10.57
CA MET A 70 -7.16 2.75 -11.91
C MET A 70 -6.12 3.75 -12.42
N ALA A 71 -6.38 5.06 -12.29
CA ALA A 71 -5.43 6.09 -12.69
C ALA A 71 -4.12 6.01 -11.87
N PHE A 72 -4.23 5.76 -10.56
CA PHE A 72 -3.08 5.59 -9.67
C PHE A 72 -2.17 4.44 -10.12
N VAL A 73 -2.73 3.27 -10.42
CA VAL A 73 -1.94 2.10 -10.89
C VAL A 73 -1.21 2.42 -12.19
N VAL A 74 -1.89 3.09 -13.13
CA VAL A 74 -1.30 3.47 -14.42
C VAL A 74 -0.13 4.44 -14.23
N VAL A 75 -0.30 5.47 -13.38
CA VAL A 75 0.77 6.42 -13.03
C VAL A 75 1.92 5.74 -12.30
N ASP A 76 1.63 4.82 -11.37
CA ASP A 76 2.64 4.11 -10.57
C ASP A 76 3.56 3.24 -11.44
N VAL A 77 2.99 2.42 -12.34
CA VAL A 77 3.76 1.57 -13.26
C VAL A 77 4.66 2.41 -14.16
N VAL A 78 4.16 3.51 -14.71
CA VAL A 78 4.97 4.37 -15.58
C VAL A 78 6.04 5.12 -14.81
N SER A 79 5.73 5.58 -13.59
CA SER A 79 6.74 6.21 -12.72
C SER A 79 7.88 5.24 -12.40
N PHE A 80 7.54 3.97 -12.12
CA PHE A 80 8.52 2.92 -11.93
C PHE A 80 9.38 2.67 -13.19
N LEU A 81 8.77 2.60 -14.37
CA LEU A 81 9.49 2.48 -15.64
C LEU A 81 10.42 3.67 -15.88
N PHE A 82 9.97 4.90 -15.59
CA PHE A 82 10.81 6.10 -15.68
C PHE A 82 12.04 6.01 -14.79
N ILE A 83 11.87 5.59 -13.53
CA ILE A 83 12.98 5.40 -12.59
C ILE A 83 13.97 4.35 -13.11
N LEU A 84 13.49 3.21 -13.61
CA LEU A 84 14.36 2.19 -14.21
C LEU A 84 15.10 2.68 -15.46
N SER A 85 14.56 3.67 -16.17
CA SER A 85 15.25 4.32 -17.28
C SER A 85 16.40 5.22 -16.82
N MET A 86 16.38 5.74 -15.59
CA MET A 86 17.37 6.72 -15.13
C MET A 86 18.74 6.06 -15.05
N GLY A 87 19.73 6.64 -15.74
CA GLY A 87 21.08 6.10 -15.84
C GLY A 87 21.34 5.19 -17.04
N THR A 88 20.34 4.98 -17.92
CA THR A 88 20.55 4.28 -19.20
C THR A 88 21.05 5.24 -20.30
N PRO A 89 21.98 4.82 -21.18
CA PRO A 89 22.43 5.64 -22.31
C PRO A 89 21.28 6.01 -23.24
N LEU A 90 21.36 7.20 -23.86
CA LEU A 90 20.28 7.77 -24.67
C LEU A 90 19.82 6.91 -25.86
N VAL A 91 20.67 5.98 -26.33
CA VAL A 91 20.45 5.14 -27.53
C VAL A 91 20.00 3.71 -27.22
N THR A 92 19.63 3.41 -25.97
CA THR A 92 19.19 2.07 -25.60
C THR A 92 17.71 1.85 -25.94
N PRO A 93 17.33 0.66 -26.45
CA PRO A 93 15.95 0.34 -26.80
C PRO A 93 14.99 0.43 -25.60
N LEU A 94 15.53 0.28 -24.38
CA LEU A 94 14.80 0.45 -23.12
C LEU A 94 14.26 1.88 -22.94
N ARG A 95 15.07 2.91 -23.22
CA ARG A 95 14.65 4.30 -23.05
C ARG A 95 13.57 4.69 -24.06
N GLU A 96 13.69 4.25 -25.31
CA GLU A 96 12.67 4.47 -26.34
C GLU A 96 11.33 3.83 -25.97
N LEU A 97 11.36 2.60 -25.45
CA LEU A 97 10.16 1.91 -24.98
C LEU A 97 9.47 2.69 -23.85
N ILE A 98 10.25 3.23 -22.91
CA ILE A 98 9.73 4.00 -21.76
C ILE A 98 9.12 5.32 -22.20
N LEU A 99 9.74 6.02 -23.17
CA LEU A 99 9.16 7.24 -23.75
C LEU A 99 7.84 6.95 -24.47
N ILE A 100 7.75 5.85 -25.23
CA ILE A 100 6.51 5.42 -25.89
C ILE A 100 5.42 5.12 -24.86
N TYR A 101 5.73 4.34 -23.82
CA TYR A 101 4.76 4.04 -22.75
C TYR A 101 4.35 5.30 -21.97
N GLY A 102 5.29 6.22 -21.70
CA GLY A 102 5.00 7.51 -21.09
C GLY A 102 4.07 8.38 -21.94
N MET A 103 4.29 8.41 -23.26
CA MET A 103 3.42 9.13 -24.20
C MET A 103 2.02 8.50 -24.27
N LEU A 104 1.93 7.17 -24.33
CA LEU A 104 0.65 6.44 -24.30
C LEU A 104 -0.12 6.71 -23.01
N LEU A 105 0.57 6.78 -21.86
CA LEU A 105 -0.05 7.15 -20.59
C LEU A 105 -0.57 8.59 -20.60
N LEU A 106 0.18 9.56 -21.13
CA LEU A 106 -0.30 10.94 -21.25
C LEU A 106 -1.56 11.02 -22.12
N ILE A 107 -1.58 10.29 -23.25
CA ILE A 107 -2.77 10.22 -24.11
C ILE A 107 -3.95 9.60 -23.37
N ALA A 108 -3.73 8.49 -22.65
CA ALA A 108 -4.77 7.82 -21.87
C ALA A 108 -5.33 8.72 -20.76
N LEU A 109 -4.48 9.45 -20.05
CA LEU A 109 -4.88 10.40 -19.02
C LEU A 109 -5.68 11.57 -19.60
N VAL A 110 -5.23 12.15 -20.71
CA VAL A 110 -5.98 13.23 -21.39
C VAL A 110 -7.34 12.73 -21.88
N ALA A 111 -7.41 11.52 -22.44
CA ALA A 111 -8.67 10.92 -22.87
C ALA A 111 -9.62 10.63 -21.69
N LEU A 112 -9.07 10.23 -20.53
CA LEU A 112 -9.83 10.00 -19.31
C LEU A 112 -10.37 11.30 -18.70
N ILE A 113 -9.56 12.38 -18.68
CA ILE A 113 -9.96 13.69 -18.15
C ILE A 113 -11.01 14.37 -19.04
N ARG A 114 -10.96 14.13 -20.36
CA ARG A 114 -11.91 14.70 -21.33
C ARG A 114 -13.24 13.96 -21.41
N ARG A 115 -13.41 12.85 -20.68
CA ARG A 115 -14.66 12.08 -20.58
C ARG A 115 -15.31 12.26 -19.22
#